data_AF-A0AAN0KBX5-F1
#
_entry.id   AF-A0AAN0KBX5-F1
#
_cell.length_a   1.000
_cell.length_b   1.000
_cell.length_c   1.000
_cell.angle_alpha   90.00
_cell.angle_beta   90.00
_cell.angle_gamma   90.00
#
_symmetry.space_group_name_H-M   'P 1'
#
loop_
_entity.id
_entity.type
_entity.pdbx_description
1 polymer ?
#
loop_
_entity_poly.entity_id
_entity_poly.type
_entity_poly.pdbx_seq_one_letter_code
_entity_poly.pdbx_strand_id
1 'polypeptide(L)'
;MIRKTMIAALLSLSTVSISQANDKIEALYERLTQQDAHALTALTALAKDNDPQALNTLGFIYEYGIDVPQNTPQAIQYYQQACEIGGNIGCYNVWYFYQYGKGVAQDKERARQFAEKMNRVDLKIPPDVIAEIIDYLYSVKANADSDISQRSTLIYAAKRYLTNGDEETQRFFTRIGFSKRDVLRLATFWAKDGDPELNFLVGYFYNFGYAAIKNENIEALKWFRVAAEGGYPEAQNILGSVYEKGRWGIHVDGAEAEKWYERAAKQGNDNALMNLGKMYYDGVLIKADYRKAHALFEQAYKNDVTGASRYLSQMYYSGQYVGVDCHQAQKYQGSTDNPYFRQCEKDKRERIATRDVLPLLTLKHESSPYGGDNNPYKCELNFSITTNKLGEVANFRATLRLKNSEGASAEQTLAFPPFGLSSLDAGMIGEKFIFSQASALLPQYKPDFCPFSDLEYQVTSATATINGEEVDVLKAGILKQQEKR
;
A
#
# COMPACT_ATOMS: atom_id res chain seq x y z
N MET A 1 34.51 35.87 57.51
CA MET A 1 33.05 35.62 57.51
C MET A 1 32.67 35.00 56.18
N ILE A 2 32.40 33.69 56.21
CA ILE A 2 32.12 32.83 55.07
C ILE A 2 30.67 33.08 54.61
N ARG A 3 30.44 33.34 53.31
CA ARG A 3 29.10 33.24 52.74
C ARG A 3 29.14 32.87 51.25
N LYS A 4 28.30 31.87 50.95
CA LYS A 4 27.70 31.46 49.67
C LYS A 4 28.47 30.45 48.81
N THR A 5 28.32 29.19 49.19
CA THR A 5 28.03 28.10 48.24
C THR A 5 26.53 28.10 47.93
N MET A 6 26.15 28.21 46.66
CA MET A 6 24.86 27.73 46.15
C MET A 6 25.11 26.97 44.84
N ILE A 7 25.23 25.66 45.03
CA ILE A 7 24.74 24.53 44.21
C ILE A 7 24.17 24.92 42.84
N ALA A 8 24.93 24.57 41.79
CA ALA A 8 24.39 24.33 40.44
C ALA A 8 23.93 22.86 40.38
N ALA A 9 22.62 22.63 40.34
CA ALA A 9 22.05 21.32 40.04
C ALA A 9 21.64 21.30 38.56
N LEU A 10 22.47 20.65 37.74
CA LEU A 10 22.15 20.28 36.36
C LEU A 10 21.09 19.18 36.38
N LEU A 11 19.91 19.48 35.85
CA LEU A 11 18.84 18.51 35.62
C LEU A 11 19.23 17.57 34.48
N SER A 12 19.63 16.34 34.81
CA SER A 12 19.59 15.22 33.88
C SER A 12 18.14 14.79 33.69
N LEU A 13 17.42 15.45 32.77
CA LEU A 13 16.12 14.97 32.31
C LEU A 13 16.36 13.65 31.56
N SER A 14 15.83 12.56 32.11
CA SER A 14 15.87 11.25 31.46
C SER A 14 15.07 11.30 30.15
N THR A 15 15.52 10.59 29.12
CA THR A 15 14.84 10.51 27.81
C THR A 15 13.37 10.10 27.91
N VAL A 16 13.02 9.32 28.95
CA VAL A 16 11.65 8.91 29.29
C VAL A 16 10.76 10.10 29.65
N SER A 17 11.27 11.07 30.41
CA SER A 17 10.51 12.26 30.81
C SER A 17 10.22 13.21 29.64
N ILE A 18 11.16 13.33 28.70
CA ILE A 18 11.01 14.13 27.47
C ILE A 18 10.00 13.47 26.51
N SER A 19 10.04 12.13 26.38
CA SER A 19 9.06 11.39 25.60
C SER A 19 7.63 11.60 26.11
N GLN A 20 7.43 11.50 27.42
CA GLN A 20 6.11 11.69 28.04
C GLN A 20 5.56 13.12 27.89
N ALA A 21 6.43 14.13 27.97
CA ALA A 21 6.06 15.53 27.74
C ALA A 21 5.64 15.76 26.28
N ASN A 22 6.38 15.21 25.33
CA ASN A 22 6.04 15.28 23.91
C ASN A 22 4.71 14.58 23.60
N ASP A 23 4.46 13.41 24.17
CA ASP A 23 3.19 12.68 23.99
C ASP A 23 1.99 13.49 24.53
N LYS A 24 2.18 14.27 25.60
CA LYS A 24 1.14 15.17 26.13
C LYS A 24 0.85 16.34 25.18
N ILE A 25 1.87 16.95 24.58
CA ILE A 25 1.70 18.04 23.61
C ILE A 25 0.94 17.53 22.37
N GLU A 26 1.30 16.34 21.89
CA GLU A 26 0.62 15.71 20.75
C GLU A 26 -0.86 15.42 21.05
N ALA A 27 -1.16 14.84 22.22
CA ALA A 27 -2.54 14.60 22.61
C ALA A 27 -3.38 15.89 22.69
N LEU A 28 -2.75 17.01 23.08
CA LEU A 28 -3.41 18.32 23.07
C LEU A 28 -3.60 18.86 21.65
N TYR A 29 -2.63 18.69 20.75
CA TYR A 29 -2.77 19.06 19.35
C TYR A 29 -3.91 18.27 18.69
N GLU A 30 -3.98 16.96 18.89
CA GLU A 30 -5.05 16.11 18.35
C GLU A 30 -6.42 16.53 18.87
N ARG A 31 -6.56 16.77 20.18
CA ARG A 31 -7.80 17.29 20.77
C ARG A 31 -8.19 18.65 20.20
N LEU A 32 -7.21 19.54 19.97
CA LEU A 32 -7.46 20.82 19.33
C LEU A 32 -8.08 20.61 17.94
N THR A 33 -7.50 19.73 17.12
CA THR A 33 -8.04 19.41 15.78
C THR A 33 -9.42 18.74 15.79
N GLN A 34 -9.86 18.28 16.97
CA GLN A 34 -11.20 17.75 17.23
C GLN A 34 -12.11 18.80 17.89
N GLN A 35 -11.75 20.09 17.76
CA GLN A 35 -12.50 21.25 18.25
C GLN A 35 -12.62 21.35 19.78
N ASP A 36 -11.68 20.78 20.52
CA ASP A 36 -11.61 20.95 21.98
C ASP A 36 -11.01 22.32 22.35
N ALA A 37 -11.86 23.27 22.70
CA ALA A 37 -11.47 24.62 23.10
C ALA A 37 -10.54 24.67 24.33
N HIS A 38 -10.55 23.65 25.20
CA HIS A 38 -9.66 23.59 26.36
C HIS A 38 -8.24 23.16 25.98
N ALA A 39 -8.07 22.48 24.84
CA ALA A 39 -6.77 21.98 24.40
C ALA A 39 -5.79 23.12 24.08
N LEU A 40 -6.25 24.18 23.41
CA LEU A 40 -5.43 25.38 23.14
C LEU A 40 -4.98 26.05 24.44
N THR A 41 -5.89 26.16 25.42
CA THR A 41 -5.58 26.76 26.73
C THR A 41 -4.53 25.94 27.47
N ALA A 42 -4.68 24.62 27.48
CA ALA A 42 -3.72 23.70 28.11
C ALA A 42 -2.35 23.71 27.40
N LEU A 43 -2.33 23.76 26.06
CA LEU A 43 -1.10 23.87 25.29
C LEU A 43 -0.38 25.20 25.54
N THR A 44 -1.15 26.30 25.62
CA THR A 44 -0.63 27.62 25.99
C THR A 44 -0.05 27.63 27.40
N ALA A 45 -0.65 26.90 28.35
CA ALA A 45 -0.11 26.76 29.69
C ALA A 45 1.24 26.02 29.69
N LEU A 46 1.37 24.93 28.93
CA LEU A 46 2.65 24.21 28.79
C LEU A 46 3.76 25.09 28.19
N ALA A 47 3.41 25.93 27.22
CA ALA A 47 4.36 26.87 26.63
C ALA A 47 4.90 27.90 27.64
N LYS A 48 4.14 28.24 28.70
CA LYS A 48 4.61 29.15 29.77
C LYS A 48 5.71 28.54 30.64
N ASP A 49 5.80 27.21 30.68
CA ASP A 49 6.90 26.50 31.34
C ASP A 49 8.18 26.47 30.47
N ASN A 50 8.23 27.28 29.40
CA ASN A 50 9.30 27.35 28.41
C ASN A 50 9.61 25.98 27.80
N ASP A 51 8.57 25.22 27.44
CA ASP A 51 8.75 24.02 26.63
C ASP A 51 8.90 24.40 25.14
N PRO A 52 10.07 24.15 24.52
CA PRO A 52 10.30 24.55 23.13
C PRO A 52 9.36 23.83 22.16
N GLN A 53 8.96 22.60 22.43
CA GLN A 53 8.05 21.84 21.57
C GLN A 53 6.62 22.39 21.65
N ALA A 54 6.16 22.78 22.85
CA ALA A 54 4.86 23.44 23.02
C ALA A 54 4.82 24.78 22.29
N LEU A 55 5.89 25.58 22.40
CA LEU A 55 6.05 26.84 21.67
C LEU A 55 6.07 26.62 20.15
N ASN A 56 6.82 25.63 19.64
CA ASN A 56 6.82 25.31 18.21
C ASN A 56 5.45 24.86 17.70
N THR A 57 4.71 24.08 18.51
CA THR A 57 3.35 23.62 18.17
C THR A 57 2.38 24.80 18.10
N LEU A 58 2.45 25.75 19.04
CA LEU A 58 1.67 26.99 18.98
C LEU A 58 2.05 27.85 17.77
N GLY A 59 3.36 27.96 17.47
CA GLY A 59 3.83 28.61 16.26
C GLY A 59 3.17 28.03 15.01
N PHE A 60 3.13 26.70 14.90
CA PHE A 60 2.50 26.00 13.77
C PHE A 60 0.99 26.25 13.70
N ILE A 61 0.31 26.20 14.85
CA ILE A 61 -1.13 26.48 14.96
C ILE A 61 -1.46 27.87 14.43
N TYR A 62 -0.72 28.91 14.82
CA TYR A 62 -0.96 30.27 14.35
C TYR A 62 -0.42 30.54 12.94
N GLU A 63 0.63 29.83 12.48
CA GLU A 63 1.13 29.95 11.10
C GLU A 63 0.07 29.52 10.09
N TYR A 64 -0.62 28.40 10.37
CA TYR A 64 -1.59 27.78 9.46
C TYR A 64 -3.06 27.99 9.86
N GLY A 65 -3.33 28.59 11.02
CA GLY A 65 -4.70 28.83 11.49
C GLY A 65 -5.45 27.55 11.86
N ILE A 66 -4.82 26.66 12.64
CA ILE A 66 -5.43 25.39 13.07
C ILE A 66 -6.43 25.66 14.20
N ASP A 67 -7.73 25.66 13.88
CA ASP A 67 -8.85 25.96 14.80
C ASP A 67 -8.76 27.34 15.50
N VAL A 68 -7.89 28.21 14.99
CA VAL A 68 -7.75 29.62 15.36
C VAL A 68 -7.53 30.46 14.10
N PRO A 69 -7.83 31.78 14.11
CA PRO A 69 -7.45 32.64 12.99
C PRO A 69 -5.94 32.62 12.75
N GLN A 70 -5.55 32.51 11.48
CA GLN A 70 -4.15 32.60 11.07
C GLN A 70 -3.55 33.93 11.56
N ASN A 71 -2.38 33.86 12.20
CA ASN A 71 -1.68 35.03 12.75
C ASN A 71 -0.17 34.85 12.65
N THR A 72 0.41 35.25 11.52
CA THR A 72 1.85 35.11 11.26
C THR A 72 2.73 35.87 12.28
N PRO A 73 2.42 37.12 12.68
CA PRO A 73 3.20 37.79 13.74
C PRO A 73 3.24 37.01 15.05
N GLN A 74 2.11 36.43 15.47
CA GLN A 74 2.05 35.63 16.70
C GLN A 74 2.80 34.29 16.55
N ALA A 75 2.71 33.65 15.38
CA ALA A 75 3.50 32.45 15.07
C ALA A 75 5.01 32.74 15.20
N ILE A 76 5.49 33.84 14.62
CA ILE A 76 6.89 34.28 14.70
C ILE A 76 7.30 34.50 16.15
N GLN A 77 6.45 35.10 16.98
CA GLN A 77 6.76 35.29 18.41
C GLN A 77 6.97 33.97 19.15
N TYR A 78 6.11 32.97 18.91
CA TYR A 78 6.28 31.65 19.52
C TYR A 78 7.55 30.95 19.05
N TYR A 79 7.84 30.97 17.75
CA TYR A 79 9.07 30.39 17.23
C TYR A 79 10.34 31.11 17.72
N GLN A 80 10.29 32.43 17.89
CA GLN A 80 11.38 33.21 18.50
C GLN A 80 11.61 32.77 19.94
N GLN A 81 10.55 32.70 20.75
CA GLN A 81 10.64 32.22 22.13
C GLN A 81 11.24 30.81 22.19
N ALA A 82 10.79 29.89 21.31
CA ALA A 82 11.34 28.55 21.23
C ALA A 82 12.84 28.56 20.88
N CYS A 83 13.26 29.44 19.95
CA CYS A 83 14.67 29.57 19.58
C CYS A 83 15.54 30.11 20.73
N GLU A 84 15.06 31.12 21.47
CA GLU A 84 15.83 31.73 22.58
C GLU A 84 16.13 30.75 23.72
N ILE A 85 15.32 29.70 23.86
CA ILE A 85 15.54 28.63 24.84
C ILE A 85 16.22 27.39 24.25
N GLY A 86 16.82 27.51 23.05
CA GLY A 86 17.61 26.46 22.40
C GLY A 86 16.82 25.49 21.51
N GLY A 87 15.57 25.81 21.17
CA GLY A 87 14.74 25.02 20.26
C GLY A 87 15.13 25.22 18.80
N ASN A 88 15.80 24.23 18.21
CA ASN A 88 16.23 24.27 16.80
C ASN A 88 15.09 24.58 15.81
N ILE A 89 13.93 23.92 15.95
CA ILE A 89 12.77 24.12 15.06
C ILE A 89 12.33 25.58 15.06
N GLY A 90 12.29 26.22 16.24
CA GLY A 90 11.97 27.62 16.39
C GLY A 90 12.97 28.51 15.64
N CYS A 91 14.27 28.24 15.79
CA CYS A 91 15.30 28.99 15.07
C CYS A 91 15.16 28.86 13.55
N TYR A 92 14.84 27.66 13.04
CA TYR A 92 14.66 27.43 11.59
C TYR A 92 13.44 28.13 11.03
N ASN A 93 12.31 28.08 11.74
CA ASN A 93 11.11 28.78 11.29
C ASN A 93 11.32 30.30 11.30
N VAL A 94 11.96 30.87 12.33
CA VAL A 94 12.24 32.32 12.35
C VAL A 94 13.24 32.72 11.26
N TRP A 95 14.30 31.93 11.05
CA TRP A 95 15.20 32.10 9.91
C TRP A 95 14.41 32.14 8.60
N TYR A 96 13.50 31.19 8.38
CA TYR A 96 12.66 31.11 7.19
C TYR A 96 11.81 32.38 6.99
N PHE A 97 11.13 32.87 8.03
CA PHE A 97 10.30 34.07 7.92
C PHE A 97 11.10 35.31 7.50
N TYR A 98 12.30 35.53 8.08
CA TYR A 98 13.16 36.65 7.69
C TYR A 98 13.88 36.45 6.35
N GLN A 99 14.27 35.21 6.03
CA GLN A 99 14.96 34.87 4.77
C GLN A 99 14.03 35.11 3.56
N TYR A 100 12.76 34.76 3.67
CA TYR A 100 11.78 34.84 2.58
C TYR A 100 10.79 36.02 2.73
N GLY A 101 10.87 36.79 3.81
CA GLY A 101 10.01 37.96 4.03
C GLY A 101 8.52 37.61 4.23
N LYS A 102 8.22 36.45 4.83
CA LYS A 102 6.83 36.00 5.06
C LYS A 102 6.33 36.60 6.38
N GLY A 103 5.34 37.50 6.32
CA GLY A 103 4.77 38.16 7.50
C GLY A 103 5.68 39.16 8.23
N VAL A 104 6.92 39.34 7.77
CA VAL A 104 7.91 40.33 8.20
C VAL A 104 8.71 40.81 6.99
N ALA A 105 9.34 41.99 7.08
CA ALA A 105 10.26 42.44 6.03
C ALA A 105 11.43 41.45 5.87
N GLN A 106 11.85 41.20 4.64
CA GLN A 106 13.02 40.37 4.37
C GLN A 106 14.26 40.99 5.01
N ASP A 107 14.95 40.21 5.84
CA ASP A 107 16.14 40.63 6.58
C ASP A 107 17.12 39.46 6.68
N LYS A 108 18.02 39.36 5.69
CA LYS A 108 18.98 38.26 5.59
C LYS A 108 19.99 38.25 6.73
N GLU A 109 20.34 39.41 7.29
CA GLU A 109 21.29 39.48 8.40
C GLU A 109 20.64 38.98 9.68
N ARG A 110 19.38 39.36 9.92
CA ARG A 110 18.63 38.80 11.04
C ARG A 110 18.36 37.31 10.88
N ALA A 111 18.06 36.85 9.67
CA ALA A 111 17.97 35.42 9.39
C ALA A 111 19.30 34.71 9.76
N ARG A 112 20.45 35.25 9.35
CA ARG A 112 21.78 34.72 9.67
C ARG A 112 22.02 34.60 11.19
N GLN A 113 21.59 35.59 11.97
CA GLN A 113 21.69 35.53 13.43
C GLN A 113 20.89 34.37 14.05
N PHE A 114 19.69 34.08 13.52
CA PHE A 114 18.92 32.90 13.96
C PHE A 114 19.56 31.59 13.47
N ALA A 115 20.21 31.60 12.29
CA ALA A 115 20.94 30.45 11.79
C ALA A 115 22.10 30.04 12.70
N GLU A 116 22.83 31.02 13.25
CA GLU A 116 23.95 30.78 14.19
C GLU A 116 23.50 30.16 15.52
N LYS A 117 22.24 30.35 15.94
CA LYS A 117 21.68 29.77 17.16
C LYS A 117 21.31 28.29 17.02
N MET A 118 21.28 27.75 15.81
CA MET A 118 20.88 26.36 15.57
C MET A 118 21.99 25.40 15.99
N ASN A 119 21.68 24.47 16.88
CA ASN A 119 22.61 23.43 17.28
C ASN A 119 22.75 22.36 16.18
N ARG A 120 23.91 22.38 15.52
CA ARG A 120 24.34 21.43 14.48
C ARG A 120 25.57 20.61 14.88
N VAL A 121 26.13 20.82 16.08
CA VAL A 121 27.48 20.37 16.45
C VAL A 121 27.59 18.84 16.55
N ASP A 122 26.51 18.16 16.91
CA ASP A 122 26.46 16.71 17.05
C ASP A 122 25.89 15.99 15.81
N LEU A 123 25.62 16.71 14.71
CA LEU A 123 25.29 16.10 13.43
C LEU A 123 26.59 15.75 12.70
N LYS A 124 26.75 14.49 12.31
CA LYS A 124 27.85 14.01 11.46
C LYS A 124 27.50 14.17 9.97
N ILE A 125 26.71 15.20 9.65
CA ILE A 125 26.42 15.64 8.28
C ILE A 125 27.28 16.88 8.01
N PRO A 126 28.01 16.96 6.88
CA PRO A 126 28.80 18.14 6.53
C PRO A 126 27.95 19.43 6.53
N PRO A 127 28.46 20.56 7.09
CA PRO A 127 27.69 21.80 7.21
C PRO A 127 27.19 22.39 5.88
N ASP A 128 27.94 22.22 4.80
CA ASP A 128 27.60 22.60 3.43
C ASP A 128 26.41 21.79 2.89
N VAL A 129 26.42 20.47 3.11
CA VAL A 129 25.29 19.59 2.76
C VAL A 129 24.04 19.96 3.56
N ILE A 130 24.19 20.26 4.85
CA ILE A 130 23.07 20.74 5.68
C ILE A 130 22.47 22.01 5.08
N ALA A 131 23.32 22.99 4.71
CA ALA A 131 22.86 24.26 4.14
C ALA A 131 22.12 24.05 2.81
N GLU A 132 22.66 23.21 1.91
CA GLU A 132 22.04 22.89 0.62
C GLU A 132 20.64 22.28 0.79
N ILE A 133 20.50 21.31 1.71
CA ILE A 133 19.21 20.66 1.97
C ILE A 133 18.20 21.67 2.56
N ILE A 134 18.63 22.54 3.47
CA ILE A 134 17.77 23.58 4.06
C ILE A 134 17.28 24.53 2.97
N ASP A 135 18.20 25.05 2.16
CA ASP A 135 17.86 26.02 1.10
C ASP A 135 16.90 25.39 0.08
N TYR A 136 17.14 24.13 -0.30
CA TYR A 136 16.22 23.38 -1.16
C TYR A 136 14.83 23.21 -0.51
N LEU A 137 14.74 22.63 0.70
CA LEU A 137 13.44 22.35 1.33
C LEU A 137 12.63 23.63 1.60
N TYR A 138 13.28 24.68 2.09
CA TYR A 138 12.59 25.91 2.45
C TYR A 138 12.28 26.81 1.25
N SER A 139 13.03 26.71 0.15
CA SER A 139 12.61 27.32 -1.12
C SER A 139 11.36 26.63 -1.68
N VAL A 140 11.31 25.29 -1.64
CA VAL A 140 10.12 24.52 -2.00
C VAL A 140 8.95 24.84 -1.06
N LYS A 141 9.20 25.04 0.25
CA LYS A 141 8.18 25.48 1.22
C LYS A 141 7.63 26.86 0.87
N ALA A 142 8.49 27.82 0.53
CA ALA A 142 8.05 29.15 0.12
C ALA A 142 7.12 29.10 -1.11
N ASN A 143 7.43 28.22 -2.08
CA ASN A 143 6.56 27.98 -3.22
C ASN A 143 5.23 27.34 -2.78
N ALA A 144 5.25 26.30 -1.96
CA ALA A 144 4.04 25.64 -1.45
C ALA A 144 3.12 26.55 -0.61
N ASP A 145 3.70 27.52 0.11
CA ASP A 145 2.95 28.51 0.88
C ASP A 145 2.28 29.57 0.00
N SER A 146 2.79 29.82 -1.21
CA SER A 146 2.25 30.82 -2.15
C SER A 146 1.40 30.22 -3.26
N ASP A 147 1.65 28.96 -3.62
CA ASP A 147 0.95 28.21 -4.65
C ASP A 147 0.53 26.84 -4.12
N ILE A 148 -0.79 26.64 -4.04
CA ILE A 148 -1.40 25.40 -3.54
C ILE A 148 -0.97 24.18 -4.37
N SER A 149 -0.70 24.34 -5.68
CA SER A 149 -0.28 23.22 -6.53
C SER A 149 1.13 22.73 -6.23
N GLN A 150 1.92 23.48 -5.45
CA GLN A 150 3.29 23.12 -5.07
C GLN A 150 3.36 22.38 -3.73
N ARG A 151 2.23 22.21 -3.04
CA ARG A 151 2.18 21.62 -1.70
C ARG A 151 2.57 20.15 -1.69
N SER A 152 2.07 19.35 -2.63
CA SER A 152 2.49 17.94 -2.76
C SER A 152 4.00 17.84 -2.98
N THR A 153 4.59 18.77 -3.74
CA THR A 153 6.04 18.82 -4.01
C THR A 153 6.87 18.96 -2.72
N LEU A 154 6.47 19.85 -1.79
CA LEU A 154 7.14 19.95 -0.49
C LEU A 154 7.04 18.64 0.29
N ILE A 155 5.83 18.06 0.34
CA ILE A 155 5.58 16.84 1.10
C ILE A 155 6.39 15.67 0.52
N TYR A 156 6.51 15.54 -0.80
CA TYR A 156 7.41 14.57 -1.44
C TYR A 156 8.88 14.84 -1.14
N ALA A 157 9.31 16.11 -1.20
CA ALA A 157 10.68 16.49 -0.91
C ALA A 157 11.07 16.05 0.50
N ALA A 158 10.22 16.29 1.50
CA ALA A 158 10.47 15.84 2.88
C ALA A 158 10.39 14.31 3.02
N LYS A 159 9.37 13.67 2.43
CA LYS A 159 9.18 12.21 2.42
C LYS A 159 10.40 11.46 1.91
N ARG A 160 11.06 11.96 0.86
CA ARG A 160 12.25 11.33 0.25
C ARG A 160 13.33 11.01 1.27
N TYR A 161 13.57 11.91 2.22
CA TYR A 161 14.60 11.76 3.24
C TYR A 161 14.09 11.03 4.49
N LEU A 162 12.81 11.14 4.83
CA LEU A 162 12.26 10.57 6.05
C LEU A 162 11.94 9.06 5.97
N THR A 163 11.54 8.56 4.80
CA THR A 163 11.21 7.13 4.67
C THR A 163 12.46 6.25 4.61
N ASN A 164 13.51 6.73 3.92
CA ASN A 164 14.71 5.93 3.63
C ASN A 164 15.99 6.46 4.31
N GLY A 165 15.91 7.59 5.02
CA GLY A 165 17.08 8.17 5.69
C GLY A 165 17.47 7.40 6.93
N ASP A 166 18.77 7.39 7.21
CA ASP A 166 19.32 6.88 8.47
C ASP A 166 18.89 7.73 9.68
N GLU A 167 19.22 7.26 10.89
CA GLU A 167 18.86 7.95 12.14
C GLU A 167 19.38 9.39 12.18
N GLU A 168 20.53 9.64 11.57
CA GLU A 168 21.15 10.95 11.51
C GLU A 168 20.39 11.91 10.60
N THR A 169 19.99 11.46 9.41
CA THR A 169 19.11 12.19 8.50
C THR A 169 17.78 12.50 9.18
N GLN A 170 17.15 11.51 9.82
CA GLN A 170 15.88 11.72 10.52
C GLN A 170 16.01 12.70 11.69
N ARG A 171 17.12 12.65 12.43
CA ARG A 171 17.43 13.60 13.51
C ARG A 171 17.61 15.01 12.96
N PHE A 172 18.32 15.18 11.85
CA PHE A 172 18.47 16.47 11.19
C PHE A 172 17.12 17.03 10.74
N PHE A 173 16.30 16.24 10.04
CA PHE A 173 14.96 16.64 9.59
C PHE A 173 14.04 17.04 10.75
N THR A 174 14.11 16.32 11.86
CA THR A 174 13.40 16.68 13.10
C THR A 174 13.83 18.05 13.63
N ARG A 175 15.11 18.41 13.55
CA ARG A 175 15.62 19.72 14.01
C ARG A 175 15.15 20.88 13.15
N ILE A 176 14.89 20.65 11.87
CA ILE A 176 14.44 21.68 10.93
C ILE A 176 12.92 21.73 10.77
N GLY A 177 12.14 21.06 11.63
CA GLY A 177 10.67 21.10 11.61
C GLY A 177 10.01 20.21 10.56
N PHE A 178 10.74 19.21 10.06
CA PHE A 178 10.24 18.22 9.11
C PHE A 178 10.39 16.81 9.69
N SER A 179 10.06 16.57 10.96
CA SER A 179 9.95 15.20 11.47
C SER A 179 8.82 14.44 10.74
N LYS A 180 8.78 13.10 10.86
CA LYS A 180 7.65 12.30 10.33
C LYS A 180 6.30 12.83 10.81
N ARG A 181 6.21 13.25 12.07
CA ARG A 181 5.00 13.81 12.66
C ARG A 181 4.66 15.18 12.06
N ASP A 182 5.65 16.06 11.91
CA ASP A 182 5.43 17.40 11.35
C ASP A 182 4.97 17.33 9.88
N VAL A 183 5.57 16.44 9.09
CA VAL A 183 5.19 16.23 7.69
C VAL A 183 3.79 15.64 7.58
N LEU A 184 3.44 14.64 8.40
CA LEU A 184 2.08 14.11 8.44
C LEU A 184 1.07 15.20 8.85
N ARG A 185 1.39 16.01 9.87
CA ARG A 185 0.54 17.09 10.34
C ARG A 185 0.27 18.12 9.24
N LEU A 186 1.33 18.57 8.55
CA LEU A 186 1.23 19.53 7.46
C LEU A 186 0.47 18.96 6.26
N ALA A 187 0.77 17.72 5.86
CA ALA A 187 0.07 17.04 4.76
C ALA A 187 -1.43 16.88 5.07
N THR A 188 -1.79 16.44 6.28
CA THR A 188 -3.18 16.30 6.72
C THR A 188 -3.91 17.65 6.73
N PHE A 189 -3.24 18.72 7.13
CA PHE A 189 -3.81 20.07 7.07
C PHE A 189 -4.09 20.48 5.63
N TRP A 190 -3.12 20.37 4.73
CA TRP A 190 -3.28 20.77 3.33
C TRP A 190 -4.21 19.85 2.52
N ALA A 191 -4.34 18.57 2.90
CA ALA A 191 -5.27 17.65 2.26
C ALA A 191 -6.74 18.09 2.40
N LYS A 192 -7.06 18.96 3.37
CA LYS A 192 -8.40 19.56 3.53
C LYS A 192 -8.84 20.39 2.33
N ASP A 193 -7.91 20.86 1.51
CA ASP A 193 -8.22 21.59 0.28
C ASP A 193 -8.67 20.68 -0.88
N GLY A 194 -8.71 19.37 -0.65
CA GLY A 194 -9.28 18.40 -1.59
C GLY A 194 -8.33 17.92 -2.68
N ASP A 195 -7.03 18.22 -2.60
CA ASP A 195 -6.02 17.69 -3.52
C ASP A 195 -5.90 16.16 -3.37
N PRO A 196 -6.25 15.37 -4.41
CA PRO A 196 -6.19 13.91 -4.36
C PRO A 196 -4.79 13.36 -4.10
N GLU A 197 -3.74 14.03 -4.58
CA GLU A 197 -2.35 13.61 -4.39
C GLU A 197 -1.92 13.80 -2.93
N LEU A 198 -2.28 14.93 -2.31
CA LEU A 198 -2.05 15.13 -0.87
C LEU A 198 -2.84 14.13 -0.02
N ASN A 199 -4.10 13.86 -0.36
CA ASN A 199 -4.87 12.81 0.31
C ASN A 199 -4.17 11.45 0.21
N PHE A 200 -3.61 11.10 -0.95
CA PHE A 200 -2.83 9.87 -1.12
C PHE A 200 -1.57 9.87 -0.24
N LEU A 201 -0.84 10.99 -0.19
CA LEU A 201 0.36 11.13 0.64
C LEU A 201 0.06 10.96 2.13
N VAL A 202 -1.07 11.50 2.62
CA VAL A 202 -1.50 11.29 4.00
C VAL A 202 -1.78 9.80 4.27
N GLY A 203 -2.50 9.13 3.36
CA GLY A 203 -2.71 7.68 3.45
C GLY A 203 -1.39 6.89 3.45
N TYR A 204 -0.44 7.29 2.61
CA TYR A 204 0.91 6.72 2.59
C TYR A 204 1.61 6.87 3.95
N PHE A 205 1.56 8.05 4.56
CA PHE A 205 2.21 8.29 5.84
C PHE A 205 1.64 7.45 6.97
N TYR A 206 0.31 7.29 7.03
CA TYR A 206 -0.30 6.34 7.97
C TYR A 206 0.21 4.91 7.71
N ASN A 207 0.18 4.43 6.47
CA ASN A 207 0.60 3.07 6.11
C ASN A 207 2.09 2.77 6.39
N PHE A 208 2.94 3.80 6.50
CA PHE A 208 4.38 3.67 6.78
C PHE A 208 4.75 4.13 8.20
N GLY A 209 3.78 4.18 9.13
CA GLY A 209 4.04 4.40 10.55
C GLY A 209 4.53 5.80 10.91
N TYR A 210 4.14 6.83 10.16
CA TYR A 210 4.44 8.22 10.53
C TYR A 210 3.59 8.67 11.73
N ALA A 211 2.47 7.99 11.98
CA ALA A 211 1.67 8.09 13.20
C ALA A 211 1.87 6.84 14.05
N ALA A 212 2.03 7.00 15.37
CA ALA A 212 2.13 5.88 16.30
C ALA A 212 0.74 5.40 16.75
N ILE A 213 -0.08 4.94 15.81
CA ILE A 213 -1.47 4.52 16.06
C ILE A 213 -1.67 3.01 15.86
N LYS A 214 -2.70 2.45 16.48
CA LYS A 214 -3.13 1.08 16.16
C LYS A 214 -3.90 1.10 14.83
N ASN A 215 -3.81 0.01 14.08
CA ASN A 215 -4.54 -0.18 12.81
C ASN A 215 -4.23 0.90 11.75
N GLU A 216 -2.97 1.29 11.62
CA GLU A 216 -2.46 2.26 10.64
C GLU A 216 -3.02 2.07 9.23
N ASN A 217 -3.11 0.83 8.76
CA ASN A 217 -3.64 0.51 7.43
C ASN A 217 -5.13 0.86 7.25
N ILE A 218 -5.94 0.78 8.32
CA ILE A 218 -7.36 1.17 8.27
C ILE A 218 -7.48 2.69 8.16
N GLU A 219 -6.63 3.43 8.86
CA GLU A 219 -6.59 4.88 8.73
C GLU A 219 -6.09 5.30 7.35
N ALA A 220 -5.02 4.67 6.86
CA ALA A 220 -4.52 4.86 5.51
C ALA A 220 -5.59 4.62 4.44
N LEU A 221 -6.41 3.58 4.61
CA LEU A 221 -7.49 3.25 3.68
C LEU A 221 -8.54 4.36 3.57
N LYS A 222 -8.84 5.10 4.64
CA LYS A 222 -9.77 6.25 4.58
C LYS A 222 -9.23 7.32 3.63
N TRP A 223 -7.95 7.65 3.74
CA TRP A 223 -7.29 8.64 2.90
C TRP A 223 -7.10 8.16 1.46
N PHE A 224 -6.72 6.89 1.26
CA PHE A 224 -6.66 6.30 -0.08
C PHE A 224 -8.04 6.30 -0.77
N ARG A 225 -9.13 6.12 -0.01
CA ARG A 225 -10.48 6.21 -0.57
C ARG A 225 -10.79 7.62 -1.06
N VAL A 226 -10.55 8.64 -0.24
CA VAL A 226 -10.75 10.05 -0.64
C VAL A 226 -9.89 10.40 -1.85
N ALA A 227 -8.62 9.99 -1.87
CA ALA A 227 -7.73 10.20 -3.01
C ALA A 227 -8.22 9.49 -4.29
N ALA A 228 -8.67 8.23 -4.18
CA ALA A 228 -9.15 7.45 -5.31
C ALA A 228 -10.45 8.02 -5.90
N GLU A 229 -11.36 8.48 -5.03
CA GLU A 229 -12.59 9.19 -5.40
C GLU A 229 -12.28 10.56 -6.04
N GLY A 230 -11.25 11.24 -5.55
CA GLY A 230 -10.69 12.45 -6.16
C GLY A 230 -9.95 12.22 -7.49
N GLY A 231 -9.79 10.96 -7.92
CA GLY A 231 -9.20 10.62 -9.22
C GLY A 231 -7.75 10.15 -9.19
N TYR A 232 -7.08 10.09 -8.04
CA TYR A 232 -5.65 9.77 -7.99
C TYR A 232 -5.38 8.30 -8.39
N PRO A 233 -4.63 8.03 -9.47
CA PRO A 233 -4.56 6.70 -10.09
C PRO A 233 -3.89 5.65 -9.20
N GLU A 234 -2.85 5.99 -8.45
CA GLU A 234 -2.19 5.05 -7.53
C GLU A 234 -3.13 4.66 -6.37
N ALA A 235 -3.94 5.60 -5.88
CA ALA A 235 -4.93 5.31 -4.84
C ALA A 235 -6.04 4.39 -5.37
N GLN A 236 -6.49 4.61 -6.61
CA GLN A 236 -7.44 3.72 -7.29
C GLN A 236 -6.86 2.30 -7.47
N ASN A 237 -5.59 2.17 -7.87
CA ASN A 237 -4.91 0.88 -7.92
C ASN A 237 -4.84 0.20 -6.54
N ILE A 238 -4.55 0.96 -5.48
CA ILE A 238 -4.54 0.44 -4.10
C ILE A 238 -5.94 -0.08 -3.72
N LEU A 239 -7.00 0.68 -3.98
CA LEU A 239 -8.37 0.22 -3.71
C LEU A 239 -8.71 -1.06 -4.48
N GLY A 240 -8.32 -1.12 -5.77
CA GLY A 240 -8.45 -2.33 -6.56
C GLY A 240 -7.80 -3.54 -5.87
N SER A 241 -6.57 -3.39 -5.37
CA SER A 241 -5.87 -4.46 -4.66
C SER A 241 -6.46 -4.77 -3.29
N VAL A 242 -7.04 -3.80 -2.59
CA VAL A 242 -7.69 -4.02 -1.29
C VAL A 242 -8.95 -4.84 -1.45
N TYR A 243 -9.77 -4.55 -2.47
CA TYR A 243 -10.96 -5.34 -2.82
C TYR A 243 -10.60 -6.69 -3.43
N GLU A 244 -9.53 -6.81 -4.22
CA GLU A 244 -9.08 -8.09 -4.78
C GLU A 244 -8.65 -9.06 -3.68
N LYS A 245 -7.83 -8.57 -2.73
CA LYS A 245 -7.19 -9.41 -1.71
C LYS A 245 -7.95 -9.47 -0.40
N GLY A 246 -9.06 -8.74 -0.29
CA GLY A 246 -9.80 -8.52 0.95
C GLY A 246 -8.88 -8.17 2.11
N ARG A 247 -8.31 -6.96 2.15
CA ARG A 247 -7.37 -6.51 3.21
C ARG A 247 -7.90 -5.31 3.98
N TRP A 248 -7.27 -5.02 5.12
CA TRP A 248 -7.53 -3.79 5.89
C TRP A 248 -8.99 -3.64 6.33
N GLY A 249 -9.63 -4.76 6.67
CA GLY A 249 -11.04 -4.81 7.08
C GLY A 249 -12.05 -4.81 5.93
N ILE A 250 -11.62 -4.90 4.67
CA ILE A 250 -12.48 -4.99 3.49
C ILE A 250 -12.61 -6.44 3.03
N HIS A 251 -13.82 -6.85 2.69
CA HIS A 251 -14.09 -8.18 2.13
C HIS A 251 -13.71 -8.23 0.65
N VAL A 252 -13.45 -9.43 0.12
CA VAL A 252 -13.15 -9.60 -1.31
C VAL A 252 -14.35 -9.18 -2.13
N ASP A 253 -14.12 -8.34 -3.13
CA ASP A 253 -15.14 -7.93 -4.11
C ASP A 253 -14.50 -7.78 -5.48
N GLY A 254 -14.76 -8.74 -6.37
CA GLY A 254 -14.21 -8.72 -7.73
C GLY A 254 -14.74 -7.55 -8.57
N ALA A 255 -16.00 -7.16 -8.39
CA ALA A 255 -16.61 -6.10 -9.21
C ALA A 255 -16.05 -4.72 -8.81
N GLU A 256 -15.89 -4.46 -7.51
CA GLU A 256 -15.23 -3.24 -7.06
C GLU A 256 -13.74 -3.23 -7.44
N ALA A 257 -13.03 -4.36 -7.31
CA ALA A 257 -11.64 -4.45 -7.74
C ALA A 257 -11.47 -4.13 -9.24
N GLU A 258 -12.28 -4.75 -10.10
CA GLU A 258 -12.33 -4.48 -11.55
C GLU A 258 -12.57 -3.00 -11.83
N LYS A 259 -13.61 -2.41 -11.22
CA LYS A 259 -13.97 -1.00 -11.39
C LYS A 259 -12.84 -0.05 -11.02
N TRP A 260 -12.16 -0.27 -9.90
CA TRP A 260 -11.06 0.60 -9.46
C TRP A 260 -9.81 0.43 -10.31
N TYR A 261 -9.45 -0.80 -10.67
CA TYR A 261 -8.35 -1.05 -11.59
C TYR A 261 -8.61 -0.47 -12.99
N GLU A 262 -9.84 -0.59 -13.52
CA GLU A 262 -10.21 0.04 -14.79
C GLU A 262 -10.04 1.56 -14.77
N ARG A 263 -10.46 2.23 -13.68
CA ARG A 263 -10.31 3.68 -13.53
C ARG A 263 -8.83 4.08 -13.51
N ALA A 264 -8.00 3.36 -12.76
CA ALA A 264 -6.57 3.63 -12.68
C ALA A 264 -5.86 3.36 -14.02
N ALA A 265 -6.17 2.23 -14.68
CA ALA A 265 -5.58 1.85 -15.96
C ALA A 265 -5.93 2.84 -17.08
N LYS A 266 -7.17 3.37 -17.11
CA LYS A 266 -7.60 4.42 -18.06
C LYS A 266 -6.80 5.71 -17.90
N GLN A 267 -6.24 5.96 -16.73
CA GLN A 267 -5.37 7.10 -16.43
C GLN A 267 -3.88 6.80 -16.64
N GLY A 268 -3.53 5.64 -17.20
CA GLY A 268 -2.14 5.25 -17.46
C GLY A 268 -1.42 4.60 -16.28
N ASN A 269 -2.13 4.14 -15.25
CA ASN A 269 -1.49 3.40 -14.17
C ASN A 269 -1.12 1.98 -14.62
N ASP A 270 0.16 1.76 -14.89
CA ASP A 270 0.68 0.48 -15.38
C ASP A 270 0.51 -0.69 -14.40
N ASN A 271 0.57 -0.42 -13.09
CA ASN A 271 0.31 -1.44 -12.07
C ASN A 271 -1.14 -1.92 -12.14
N ALA A 272 -2.09 -0.99 -12.23
CA ALA A 272 -3.51 -1.33 -12.38
C ALA A 272 -3.80 -2.03 -13.70
N LEU A 273 -3.14 -1.62 -14.78
CA LEU A 273 -3.23 -2.25 -16.10
C LEU A 273 -2.84 -3.73 -16.02
N MET A 274 -1.71 -4.03 -15.39
CA MET A 274 -1.26 -5.42 -15.17
C MET A 274 -2.17 -6.19 -14.22
N ASN A 275 -2.62 -5.58 -13.12
CA ASN A 275 -3.50 -6.24 -12.16
C ASN A 275 -4.86 -6.59 -12.80
N LEU A 276 -5.43 -5.68 -13.59
CA LEU A 276 -6.67 -5.92 -14.33
C LEU A 276 -6.49 -7.01 -15.39
N GLY A 277 -5.38 -6.99 -16.13
CA GLY A 277 -5.06 -8.02 -17.12
C GLY A 277 -4.96 -9.40 -16.48
N LYS A 278 -4.25 -9.49 -15.34
CA LYS A 278 -4.16 -10.71 -14.54
C LYS A 278 -5.52 -11.17 -14.02
N MET A 279 -6.36 -10.24 -13.58
CA MET A 279 -7.70 -10.54 -13.06
C MET A 279 -8.61 -11.17 -14.13
N TYR A 280 -8.59 -10.63 -15.36
CA TYR A 280 -9.28 -11.24 -16.50
C TYR A 280 -8.64 -12.53 -17.01
N TYR A 281 -7.34 -12.70 -16.85
CA TYR A 281 -6.64 -13.93 -17.24
C TYR A 281 -6.92 -15.09 -16.25
N ASP A 282 -6.79 -14.81 -14.96
CA ASP A 282 -6.97 -15.80 -13.89
C ASP A 282 -8.44 -16.19 -13.76
N GLY A 283 -9.39 -15.24 -13.88
CA GLY A 283 -10.82 -15.57 -13.85
C GLY A 283 -11.33 -16.10 -12.50
N VAL A 284 -10.61 -15.82 -11.41
CA VAL A 284 -10.98 -16.26 -10.05
C VAL A 284 -12.10 -15.38 -9.49
N LEU A 285 -11.85 -14.08 -9.36
CA LEU A 285 -12.82 -13.13 -8.76
C LEU A 285 -13.91 -12.66 -9.73
N ILE A 286 -13.62 -12.69 -11.02
CA ILE A 286 -14.53 -12.39 -12.13
C ILE A 286 -14.41 -13.52 -13.16
N LYS A 287 -15.33 -13.64 -14.13
CA LYS A 287 -15.15 -14.61 -15.22
C LYS A 287 -13.93 -14.20 -16.07
N ALA A 288 -13.15 -15.19 -16.50
CA ALA A 288 -12.02 -14.97 -17.38
C ALA A 288 -12.48 -14.36 -18.71
N ASP A 289 -11.73 -13.38 -19.20
CA ASP A 289 -11.89 -12.75 -20.50
C ASP A 289 -10.51 -12.59 -21.14
N TYR A 290 -10.06 -13.63 -21.84
CA TYR A 290 -8.74 -13.64 -22.46
C TYR A 290 -8.56 -12.57 -23.53
N ARG A 291 -9.66 -12.10 -24.17
CA ARG A 291 -9.56 -11.00 -25.13
C ARG A 291 -9.19 -9.71 -24.43
N LYS A 292 -9.87 -9.37 -23.34
CA LYS A 292 -9.53 -8.20 -22.51
C LYS A 292 -8.15 -8.34 -21.89
N ALA A 293 -7.83 -9.51 -21.32
CA ALA A 293 -6.51 -9.78 -20.74
C ALA A 293 -5.39 -9.55 -21.78
N HIS A 294 -5.52 -10.12 -22.98
CA HIS A 294 -4.56 -9.93 -24.07
C HIS A 294 -4.39 -8.46 -24.43
N ALA A 295 -5.49 -7.71 -24.57
CA ALA A 295 -5.43 -6.28 -24.90
C ALA A 295 -4.68 -5.47 -23.82
N LEU A 296 -4.94 -5.75 -22.54
CA LEU A 296 -4.28 -5.10 -21.41
C LEU A 296 -2.80 -5.47 -21.34
N PHE A 297 -2.45 -6.75 -21.54
CA PHE A 297 -1.05 -7.18 -21.56
C PHE A 297 -0.28 -6.65 -22.76
N GLU A 298 -0.89 -6.55 -23.94
CA GLU A 298 -0.28 -5.89 -25.09
C GLU A 298 0.01 -4.41 -24.82
N GLN A 299 -0.92 -3.71 -24.18
CA GLN A 299 -0.71 -2.33 -23.77
C GLN A 299 0.42 -2.24 -22.72
N ALA A 300 0.41 -3.12 -21.72
CA ALA A 300 1.44 -3.16 -20.68
C ALA A 300 2.82 -3.51 -21.27
N TYR A 301 2.89 -4.40 -22.26
CA TYR A 301 4.13 -4.75 -22.95
C TYR A 301 4.70 -3.56 -23.75
N LYS A 302 3.83 -2.78 -24.42
CA LYS A 302 4.25 -1.54 -25.11
C LYS A 302 4.74 -0.45 -24.17
N ASN A 303 4.25 -0.46 -22.93
CA ASN A 303 4.69 0.43 -21.85
C ASN A 303 5.91 -0.11 -21.08
N ASP A 304 6.56 -1.19 -21.57
CA ASP A 304 7.70 -1.86 -20.93
C ASP A 304 7.41 -2.35 -19.48
N VAL A 305 6.14 -2.64 -19.17
CA VAL A 305 5.74 -3.10 -17.85
C VAL A 305 6.22 -4.53 -17.62
N THR A 306 6.96 -4.71 -16.53
CA THR A 306 7.56 -5.99 -16.18
C THR A 306 6.52 -7.09 -16.04
N GLY A 307 6.74 -8.20 -16.75
CA GLY A 307 5.91 -9.40 -16.66
C GLY A 307 4.77 -9.49 -17.68
N ALA A 308 4.43 -8.41 -18.39
CA ALA A 308 3.44 -8.45 -19.46
C ALA A 308 3.81 -9.45 -20.57
N SER A 309 5.10 -9.46 -20.97
CA SER A 309 5.64 -10.39 -21.96
C SER A 309 5.46 -11.86 -21.59
N ARG A 310 5.54 -12.18 -20.29
CA ARG A 310 5.34 -13.55 -19.79
C ARG A 310 3.90 -14.01 -19.98
N TYR A 311 2.94 -13.15 -19.68
CA TYR A 311 1.53 -13.47 -19.90
C TYR A 311 1.22 -13.61 -21.38
N LEU A 312 1.69 -12.70 -22.24
CA LEU A 312 1.54 -12.84 -23.69
C LEU A 312 2.17 -14.13 -24.21
N SER A 313 3.40 -14.44 -23.77
CA SER A 313 4.06 -15.71 -24.07
C SER A 313 3.21 -16.91 -23.67
N GLN A 314 2.62 -16.90 -22.47
CA GLN A 314 1.77 -17.99 -21.99
C GLN A 314 0.49 -18.12 -22.83
N MET A 315 -0.14 -17.00 -23.20
CA MET A 315 -1.36 -17.00 -24.01
C MET A 315 -1.12 -17.61 -25.40
N TYR A 316 0.00 -17.26 -26.05
CA TYR A 316 0.40 -17.89 -27.32
C TYR A 316 0.85 -19.36 -27.16
N TYR A 317 1.45 -19.72 -26.02
CA TYR A 317 1.83 -21.11 -25.73
C TYR A 317 0.61 -22.01 -25.57
N SER A 318 -0.41 -21.53 -24.86
CA SER A 318 -1.58 -22.30 -24.47
C SER A 318 -2.76 -22.15 -25.44
N GLY A 319 -2.77 -21.10 -26.26
CA GLY A 319 -3.84 -20.84 -27.21
C GLY A 319 -5.05 -20.14 -26.58
N GLN A 320 -4.82 -19.21 -25.66
CA GLN A 320 -5.87 -18.50 -24.92
C GLN A 320 -6.20 -17.19 -25.64
N TYR A 321 -7.41 -17.10 -26.21
CA TYR A 321 -7.86 -16.06 -27.17
C TYR A 321 -7.11 -16.04 -28.51
N VAL A 322 -5.79 -16.24 -28.50
CA VAL A 322 -4.96 -16.40 -29.70
C VAL A 322 -4.78 -17.88 -30.04
N GLY A 323 -4.45 -18.20 -31.29
CA GLY A 323 -4.06 -19.58 -31.64
C GLY A 323 -2.71 -19.96 -31.03
N VAL A 324 -2.48 -21.27 -30.83
CA VAL A 324 -1.18 -21.76 -30.33
C VAL A 324 -0.06 -21.44 -31.33
N ASP A 325 0.84 -20.55 -30.94
CA ASP A 325 2.02 -20.12 -31.71
C ASP A 325 3.26 -20.13 -30.80
N CYS A 326 4.01 -21.23 -30.88
CA CYS A 326 5.18 -21.45 -30.05
C CYS A 326 6.34 -20.51 -30.39
N HIS A 327 6.43 -20.04 -31.64
CA HIS A 327 7.47 -19.11 -32.06
C HIS A 327 7.16 -17.70 -31.55
N GLN A 328 5.90 -17.26 -31.67
CA GLN A 328 5.48 -15.97 -31.11
C GLN A 328 5.58 -15.97 -29.58
N ALA A 329 5.21 -17.07 -28.92
CA ALA A 329 5.41 -17.24 -27.48
C ALA A 329 6.90 -17.06 -27.09
N GLN A 330 7.80 -17.69 -27.84
CA GLN A 330 9.24 -17.55 -27.64
C GLN A 330 9.74 -16.12 -27.85
N LYS A 331 9.21 -15.42 -28.85
CA LYS A 331 9.58 -14.04 -29.17
C LYS A 331 9.32 -13.09 -27.99
N TYR A 332 8.19 -13.21 -27.30
CA TYR A 332 7.91 -12.38 -26.12
C TYR A 332 8.90 -12.62 -24.97
N GLN A 333 9.47 -13.82 -24.84
CA GLN A 333 10.48 -14.11 -23.81
C GLN A 333 11.91 -13.69 -24.21
N GLY A 334 12.13 -13.27 -25.47
CA GLY A 334 13.45 -12.82 -25.94
C GLY A 334 14.55 -13.89 -25.91
N SER A 335 14.19 -15.17 -25.89
CA SER A 335 15.14 -16.28 -25.68
C SER A 335 15.38 -17.07 -26.97
N THR A 336 16.65 -17.36 -27.29
CA THR A 336 17.04 -18.28 -28.37
C THR A 336 17.25 -19.69 -27.82
N ASP A 337 16.56 -20.67 -28.41
CA ASP A 337 16.58 -22.12 -28.10
C ASP A 337 16.32 -22.51 -26.62
N ASN A 338 15.10 -22.25 -26.13
CA ASN A 338 14.66 -22.73 -24.82
C ASN A 338 13.90 -24.08 -24.95
N PRO A 339 14.31 -25.15 -24.22
CA PRO A 339 13.61 -26.43 -24.19
C PRO A 339 12.11 -26.34 -23.91
N TYR A 340 11.67 -25.32 -23.18
CA TYR A 340 10.27 -25.00 -22.91
C TYR A 340 9.43 -24.88 -24.20
N PHE A 341 9.95 -24.19 -25.23
CA PHE A 341 9.23 -24.00 -26.49
C PHE A 341 9.32 -25.21 -27.42
N ARG A 342 10.30 -26.10 -27.24
CA ARG A 342 10.28 -27.42 -27.90
C ARG A 342 9.14 -28.28 -27.36
N GLN A 343 8.81 -28.14 -26.08
CA GLN A 343 7.65 -28.83 -25.49
C GLN A 343 6.33 -28.25 -26.00
N CYS A 344 6.26 -26.93 -26.25
CA CYS A 344 5.07 -26.28 -26.81
C CYS A 344 4.51 -26.97 -28.06
N GLU A 345 5.36 -27.35 -29.02
CA GLU A 345 4.92 -28.01 -30.25
C GLU A 345 4.42 -29.45 -30.02
N LYS A 346 4.92 -30.13 -28.99
CA LYS A 346 4.40 -31.44 -28.58
C LYS A 346 3.04 -31.28 -27.91
N ASP A 347 2.95 -30.34 -26.97
CA ASP A 347 1.74 -29.98 -26.25
C ASP A 347 0.63 -29.58 -27.23
N LYS A 348 0.96 -28.80 -28.26
CA LYS A 348 0.03 -28.42 -29.34
C LYS A 348 -0.56 -29.64 -30.04
N ARG A 349 0.26 -30.63 -30.40
CA ARG A 349 -0.22 -31.87 -31.06
C ARG A 349 -1.09 -32.70 -30.13
N GLU A 350 -0.70 -32.81 -28.87
CA GLU A 350 -1.46 -33.55 -27.86
C GLU A 350 -2.83 -32.90 -27.62
N ARG A 351 -2.91 -31.58 -27.44
CA ARG A 351 -4.19 -30.85 -27.32
C ARG A 351 -5.12 -31.09 -28.52
N ILE A 352 -4.58 -31.15 -29.74
CA ILE A 352 -5.37 -31.47 -30.93
C ILE A 352 -5.87 -32.91 -30.88
N ALA A 353 -5.01 -33.85 -30.48
CA ALA A 353 -5.36 -35.28 -30.42
C ALA A 353 -6.41 -35.61 -29.34
N THR A 354 -6.47 -34.83 -28.26
CA THR A 354 -7.37 -35.06 -27.12
C THR A 354 -8.57 -34.12 -27.06
N ARG A 355 -8.69 -33.17 -28.00
CA ARG A 355 -9.66 -32.06 -27.96
C ARG A 355 -11.11 -32.48 -27.72
N ASP A 356 -11.54 -33.56 -28.37
CA ASP A 356 -12.94 -34.00 -28.37
C ASP A 356 -13.28 -34.92 -27.19
N VAL A 357 -12.33 -35.16 -26.29
CA VAL A 357 -12.51 -36.04 -25.13
C VAL A 357 -12.39 -35.22 -23.85
N LEU A 358 -13.48 -35.15 -23.08
CA LEU A 358 -13.49 -34.45 -21.81
C LEU A 358 -12.44 -35.03 -20.82
N PRO A 359 -11.76 -34.17 -20.05
CA PRO A 359 -10.82 -34.60 -19.01
C PRO A 359 -11.53 -35.13 -17.78
N LEU A 360 -10.85 -35.99 -17.01
CA LEU A 360 -11.22 -36.24 -15.62
C LEU A 360 -10.61 -35.16 -14.74
N LEU A 361 -11.45 -34.49 -13.96
CA LEU A 361 -11.06 -33.47 -13.00
C LEU A 361 -11.07 -34.05 -11.59
N THR A 362 -10.03 -33.79 -10.79
CA THR A 362 -9.96 -34.25 -9.39
C THR A 362 -9.85 -33.04 -8.46
N LEU A 363 -10.92 -32.78 -7.69
CA LEU A 363 -10.94 -31.75 -6.66
C LEU A 363 -10.53 -32.36 -5.32
N LYS A 364 -9.63 -31.69 -4.62
CA LYS A 364 -9.09 -32.11 -3.33
C LYS A 364 -8.99 -30.93 -2.38
N HIS A 365 -9.26 -31.18 -1.10
CA HIS A 365 -8.94 -30.26 -0.02
C HIS A 365 -7.52 -30.56 0.50
N GLU A 366 -6.66 -29.54 0.58
CA GLU A 366 -5.29 -29.62 1.06
C GLU A 366 -5.20 -29.24 2.54
N SER A 367 -4.43 -29.99 3.34
CA SER A 367 -4.47 -29.88 4.82
C SER A 367 -3.67 -28.75 5.44
N SER A 368 -3.10 -27.84 4.64
CA SER A 368 -2.29 -26.75 5.20
C SER A 368 -3.12 -25.46 5.21
N PRO A 369 -3.52 -24.94 6.37
CA PRO A 369 -4.01 -23.58 6.44
C PRO A 369 -2.87 -22.64 6.04
N TYR A 370 -3.18 -21.67 5.18
CA TYR A 370 -2.36 -20.48 4.99
C TYR A 370 -3.08 -19.31 5.68
N GLY A 371 -2.32 -18.40 6.30
CA GLY A 371 -2.86 -17.16 6.89
C GLY A 371 -2.34 -16.85 8.29
N GLY A 372 -1.67 -15.70 8.43
CA GLY A 372 -1.31 -15.07 9.71
C GLY A 372 -2.27 -13.92 10.05
N ASP A 373 -2.07 -13.30 11.22
CA ASP A 373 -2.97 -12.39 11.98
C ASP A 373 -3.51 -11.11 11.30
N ASN A 374 -3.33 -10.92 9.99
CA ASN A 374 -3.81 -9.73 9.29
C ASN A 374 -5.19 -9.96 8.63
N ASN A 375 -6.21 -9.65 9.43
CA ASN A 375 -7.65 -9.47 9.16
C ASN A 375 -7.98 -8.98 7.73
N PRO A 376 -9.04 -9.50 7.06
CA PRO A 376 -10.36 -9.88 7.59
C PRO A 376 -10.62 -11.38 7.81
N TYR A 377 -9.76 -12.27 7.31
CA TYR A 377 -10.01 -13.71 7.38
C TYR A 377 -9.59 -14.28 8.75
N LYS A 378 -10.30 -15.32 9.21
CA LYS A 378 -9.90 -16.14 10.36
C LYS A 378 -9.00 -17.31 9.95
N CYS A 379 -9.22 -17.85 8.76
CA CYS A 379 -8.37 -18.85 8.12
C CYS A 379 -8.67 -18.89 6.62
N GLU A 380 -7.80 -19.55 5.85
CA GLU A 380 -8.02 -19.84 4.44
C GLU A 380 -7.94 -21.35 4.21
N LEU A 381 -9.01 -21.91 3.63
CA LEU A 381 -9.05 -23.33 3.26
C LEU A 381 -8.47 -23.49 1.85
N ASN A 382 -7.49 -24.36 1.69
CA ASN A 382 -6.82 -24.56 0.42
C ASN A 382 -7.42 -25.74 -0.33
N PHE A 383 -7.85 -25.51 -1.57
CA PHE A 383 -8.32 -26.55 -2.47
C PHE A 383 -7.40 -26.63 -3.68
N SER A 384 -7.19 -27.84 -4.19
CA SER A 384 -6.51 -28.11 -5.43
C SER A 384 -7.43 -28.81 -6.42
N ILE A 385 -7.33 -28.44 -7.69
CA ILE A 385 -8.02 -29.10 -8.80
C ILE A 385 -6.98 -29.56 -9.80
N THR A 386 -7.06 -30.81 -10.25
CA THR A 386 -6.17 -31.36 -11.27
C THR A 386 -6.93 -31.92 -12.46
N THR A 387 -6.26 -31.98 -13.61
CA THR A 387 -6.75 -32.68 -14.82
C THR A 387 -5.80 -33.81 -15.19
N ASN A 388 -6.34 -34.90 -15.74
CA ASN A 388 -5.54 -36.00 -16.29
C ASN A 388 -5.20 -35.85 -17.77
N LYS A 389 -5.61 -34.74 -18.42
CA LYS A 389 -5.35 -34.46 -19.83
C LYS A 389 -4.82 -33.05 -20.00
N LEU A 390 -3.96 -32.91 -21.00
CA LEU A 390 -3.60 -31.61 -21.55
C LEU A 390 -4.79 -31.04 -22.34
N GLY A 391 -5.11 -29.79 -22.07
CA GLY A 391 -6.28 -29.09 -22.60
C GLY A 391 -6.68 -27.97 -21.64
N GLU A 392 -7.13 -26.84 -22.18
CA GLU A 392 -7.52 -25.71 -21.33
C GLU A 392 -8.78 -26.05 -20.54
N VAL A 393 -8.66 -25.95 -19.21
CA VAL A 393 -9.80 -25.86 -18.30
C VAL A 393 -9.77 -24.48 -17.67
N ALA A 394 -10.64 -23.60 -18.15
CA ALA A 394 -10.80 -22.23 -17.66
C ALA A 394 -12.13 -22.07 -16.91
N ASN A 395 -12.29 -20.98 -16.16
CA ASN A 395 -13.53 -20.66 -15.45
C ASN A 395 -14.10 -21.80 -14.58
N PHE A 396 -13.25 -22.71 -14.09
CA PHE A 396 -13.72 -23.80 -13.23
C PHE A 396 -14.22 -23.21 -11.91
N ARG A 397 -15.53 -23.37 -11.68
CA ARG A 397 -16.23 -22.89 -10.49
C ARG A 397 -16.99 -24.04 -9.86
N ALA A 398 -16.78 -24.27 -8.57
CA ALA A 398 -17.43 -25.33 -7.82
C ALA A 398 -18.11 -24.75 -6.58
N THR A 399 -19.43 -24.91 -6.48
CA THR A 399 -20.15 -24.60 -5.25
C THR A 399 -20.03 -25.77 -4.30
N LEU A 400 -19.46 -25.51 -3.14
CA LEU A 400 -19.28 -26.46 -2.06
C LEU A 400 -20.31 -26.18 -0.98
N ARG A 401 -20.97 -27.23 -0.51
CA ARG A 401 -21.64 -27.25 0.79
C ARG A 401 -20.63 -27.75 1.82
N LEU A 402 -20.24 -26.87 2.72
CA LEU A 402 -19.36 -27.15 3.86
C LEU A 402 -20.20 -27.56 5.07
N LYS A 403 -19.69 -28.50 5.86
CA LYS A 403 -20.22 -28.89 7.17
C LYS A 403 -19.08 -29.10 8.16
N ASN A 404 -19.24 -28.64 9.39
CA ASN A 404 -18.31 -28.95 10.48
C ASN A 404 -18.93 -29.98 11.46
N SER A 405 -18.12 -30.49 12.39
CA SER A 405 -18.55 -31.45 13.42
C SER A 405 -19.63 -30.93 14.36
N GLU A 406 -19.75 -29.61 14.51
CA GLU A 406 -20.77 -28.95 15.33
C GLU A 406 -22.12 -28.77 14.60
N GLY A 407 -22.22 -29.20 13.33
CA GLY A 407 -23.43 -29.13 12.52
C GLY A 407 -23.66 -27.79 11.83
N ALA A 408 -22.72 -26.84 11.91
CA ALA A 408 -22.77 -25.62 11.11
C ALA A 408 -22.60 -25.98 9.63
N SER A 409 -23.36 -25.30 8.76
CA SER A 409 -23.28 -25.49 7.31
C SER A 409 -23.23 -24.16 6.58
N ALA A 410 -22.44 -24.11 5.51
CA ALA A 410 -22.32 -22.95 4.64
C ALA A 410 -22.19 -23.41 3.19
N GLU A 411 -22.70 -22.60 2.26
CA GLU A 411 -22.43 -22.78 0.83
C GLU A 411 -21.47 -21.70 0.36
N GLN A 412 -20.45 -22.13 -0.37
CA GLN A 412 -19.38 -21.26 -0.86
C GLN A 412 -18.98 -21.69 -2.26
N THR A 413 -18.71 -20.73 -3.14
CA THR A 413 -18.25 -21.03 -4.50
C THR A 413 -16.76 -20.78 -4.60
N LEU A 414 -16.02 -21.83 -4.93
CA LEU A 414 -14.63 -21.75 -5.32
C LEU A 414 -14.51 -21.41 -6.81
N ALA A 415 -13.50 -20.64 -7.15
CA ALA A 415 -13.10 -20.38 -8.52
C ALA A 415 -11.59 -20.60 -8.63
N PHE A 416 -11.16 -21.19 -9.73
CA PHE A 416 -9.76 -21.56 -9.94
C PHE A 416 -9.19 -20.85 -11.17
N PRO A 417 -7.90 -20.49 -11.15
CA PRO A 417 -7.20 -20.06 -12.35
C PRO A 417 -7.19 -21.18 -13.40
N PRO A 418 -6.95 -20.86 -14.68
CA PRO A 418 -6.91 -21.87 -15.73
C PRO A 418 -5.78 -22.88 -15.52
N PHE A 419 -6.05 -24.14 -15.86
CA PHE A 419 -5.11 -25.27 -15.70
C PHE A 419 -5.24 -26.26 -16.87
N GLY A 420 -4.39 -27.28 -16.89
CA GLY A 420 -4.22 -28.19 -18.03
C GLY A 420 -3.43 -27.60 -19.19
N LEU A 421 -2.64 -26.56 -18.92
CA LEU A 421 -2.08 -25.68 -19.95
C LEU A 421 -0.74 -26.15 -20.53
N SER A 422 0.01 -27.05 -19.89
CA SER A 422 1.29 -27.57 -20.42
C SER A 422 1.61 -28.96 -19.88
N SER A 423 2.38 -29.77 -20.62
CA SER A 423 2.81 -31.10 -20.20
C SER A 423 4.14 -31.11 -19.44
N LEU A 424 4.78 -29.95 -19.21
CA LEU A 424 6.06 -29.86 -18.47
C LEU A 424 5.95 -30.21 -16.98
N ASP A 425 4.77 -30.62 -16.54
CA ASP A 425 4.42 -31.00 -15.17
C ASP A 425 5.14 -32.23 -14.60
N ALA A 426 5.81 -33.06 -15.41
CA ALA A 426 6.30 -34.36 -14.95
C ALA A 426 7.77 -34.41 -14.46
N GLY A 427 8.55 -33.32 -14.56
CA GLY A 427 10.03 -33.47 -14.54
C GLY A 427 10.89 -32.34 -13.97
N MET A 428 10.37 -31.37 -13.22
CA MET A 428 11.22 -30.34 -12.62
C MET A 428 10.95 -30.13 -11.13
N ILE A 429 11.79 -30.76 -10.32
CA ILE A 429 12.08 -30.36 -8.95
C ILE A 429 12.84 -29.03 -9.03
N GLY A 430 12.26 -27.91 -8.61
CA GLY A 430 13.04 -26.70 -8.34
C GLY A 430 12.39 -25.33 -8.60
N GLU A 431 11.40 -25.20 -9.49
CA GLU A 431 10.73 -23.93 -9.71
C GLU A 431 9.21 -24.09 -9.88
N LYS A 432 8.50 -23.03 -9.51
CA LYS A 432 7.22 -23.07 -8.79
C LYS A 432 6.02 -22.87 -9.72
N PHE A 433 5.82 -23.75 -10.70
CA PHE A 433 4.62 -23.74 -11.54
C PHE A 433 4.19 -25.17 -11.91
N ILE A 434 3.09 -25.63 -11.29
CA ILE A 434 2.36 -26.85 -11.70
C ILE A 434 1.21 -26.34 -12.57
N PHE A 435 1.12 -26.75 -13.84
CA PHE A 435 0.14 -26.22 -14.80
C PHE A 435 -1.06 -27.15 -15.05
N SER A 436 -0.99 -28.45 -14.68
CA SER A 436 -2.15 -29.37 -14.60
C SER A 436 -2.93 -29.24 -13.29
N GLN A 437 -2.40 -28.49 -12.33
CA GLN A 437 -3.03 -28.21 -11.05
C GLN A 437 -3.30 -26.72 -10.93
N ALA A 438 -4.48 -26.36 -10.44
CA ALA A 438 -4.73 -25.04 -9.89
C ALA A 438 -5.04 -25.14 -8.39
N SER A 439 -4.75 -24.08 -7.66
CA SER A 439 -5.14 -23.95 -6.26
C SER A 439 -6.00 -22.72 -6.07
N ALA A 440 -6.99 -22.85 -5.19
CA ALA A 440 -7.85 -21.75 -4.77
C ALA A 440 -7.91 -21.74 -3.25
N LEU A 441 -7.80 -20.53 -2.69
CA LEU A 441 -8.04 -20.29 -1.27
C LEU A 441 -9.50 -19.89 -1.10
N LEU A 442 -10.19 -20.55 -0.17
CA LEU A 442 -11.50 -20.14 0.27
C LEU A 442 -11.35 -19.37 1.59
N PRO A 443 -11.44 -18.03 1.56
CA PRO A 443 -11.36 -17.23 2.77
C PRO A 443 -12.54 -17.50 3.70
N GLN A 444 -12.26 -17.78 4.97
CA GLN A 444 -13.27 -17.96 6.00
C GLN A 444 -13.29 -16.77 6.95
N TYR A 445 -14.42 -16.07 7.00
CA TYR A 445 -14.65 -14.95 7.92
C TYR A 445 -15.16 -15.41 9.29
N LYS A 446 -15.68 -16.64 9.36
CA LYS A 446 -16.13 -17.28 10.60
C LYS A 446 -15.16 -18.38 11.02
N PRO A 447 -14.85 -18.52 12.32
CA PRO A 447 -13.93 -19.54 12.80
C PRO A 447 -14.50 -20.96 12.69
N ASP A 448 -15.82 -21.11 12.57
CA ASP A 448 -16.54 -22.40 12.61
C ASP A 448 -16.04 -23.42 11.56
N PHE A 449 -15.46 -22.95 10.45
CA PHE A 449 -14.94 -23.80 9.36
C PHE A 449 -13.41 -23.90 9.33
N CYS A 450 -12.72 -23.31 10.30
CA CYS A 450 -11.26 -23.34 10.39
C CYS A 450 -10.67 -24.66 10.93
N PRO A 451 -11.32 -25.38 11.87
CA PRO A 451 -10.86 -26.70 12.27
C PRO A 451 -10.89 -27.69 11.08
N PHE A 452 -9.71 -28.01 10.56
CA PHE A 452 -9.56 -28.79 9.32
C PHE A 452 -9.85 -30.28 9.48
N SER A 453 -9.75 -30.83 10.69
CA SER A 453 -9.88 -32.28 10.94
C SER A 453 -11.29 -32.80 10.74
N ASP A 454 -12.29 -31.91 10.85
CA ASP A 454 -13.70 -32.27 10.94
C ASP A 454 -14.52 -31.59 9.82
N LEU A 455 -13.86 -31.01 8.82
CA LEU A 455 -14.51 -30.33 7.71
C LEU A 455 -14.93 -31.34 6.64
N GLU A 456 -16.23 -31.53 6.50
CA GLU A 456 -16.83 -32.23 5.37
C GLU A 456 -17.21 -31.22 4.28
N TYR A 457 -17.01 -31.58 3.01
CA TYR A 457 -17.47 -30.79 1.88
C TYR A 457 -18.15 -31.66 0.83
N GLN A 458 -19.19 -31.12 0.20
CA GLN A 458 -19.87 -31.74 -0.92
C GLN A 458 -20.00 -30.73 -2.06
N VAL A 459 -19.53 -31.07 -3.26
CA VAL A 459 -19.78 -30.25 -4.45
C VAL A 459 -21.26 -30.37 -4.85
N THR A 460 -21.99 -29.26 -4.84
CA THR A 460 -23.42 -29.20 -5.21
C THR A 460 -23.65 -28.72 -6.63
N SER A 461 -22.72 -27.93 -7.18
CA SER A 461 -22.67 -27.57 -8.60
C SER A 461 -21.22 -27.34 -9.04
N ALA A 462 -20.91 -27.62 -10.31
CA ALA A 462 -19.62 -27.29 -10.89
C ALA A 462 -19.73 -26.99 -12.39
N THR A 463 -19.13 -25.89 -12.82
CA THR A 463 -19.08 -25.45 -14.22
C THR A 463 -17.65 -25.14 -14.63
N ALA A 464 -17.31 -25.36 -15.90
CA ALA A 464 -16.02 -24.96 -16.46
C ALA A 464 -16.16 -24.61 -17.95
N THR A 465 -15.18 -23.89 -18.48
CA THR A 465 -14.95 -23.79 -19.92
C THR A 465 -13.83 -24.77 -20.28
N ILE A 466 -14.14 -25.81 -21.06
CA ILE A 466 -13.18 -26.83 -21.47
C ILE A 466 -13.01 -26.74 -22.98
N ASN A 467 -11.79 -26.46 -23.43
CA ASN A 467 -11.47 -26.30 -24.86
C ASN A 467 -12.38 -25.29 -25.61
N GLY A 468 -12.84 -24.25 -24.90
CA GLY A 468 -13.70 -23.19 -25.43
C GLY A 468 -15.22 -23.42 -25.28
N GLU A 469 -15.65 -24.56 -24.73
CA GLU A 469 -17.08 -24.87 -24.54
C GLU A 469 -17.45 -24.85 -23.05
N GLU A 470 -18.62 -24.29 -22.71
CA GLU A 470 -19.14 -24.36 -21.35
C GLU A 470 -19.65 -25.78 -21.04
N VAL A 471 -19.18 -26.35 -19.93
CA VAL A 471 -19.48 -27.71 -19.49
C VAL A 471 -20.01 -27.68 -18.06
N ASP A 472 -21.18 -28.30 -17.87
CA ASP A 472 -21.66 -28.72 -16.54
C ASP A 472 -20.88 -29.97 -16.12
N VAL A 473 -19.91 -29.77 -15.23
CA VAL A 473 -18.89 -30.76 -14.87
C VAL A 473 -19.51 -31.93 -14.09
N LEU A 474 -20.52 -31.66 -13.25
CA LEU A 474 -21.21 -32.71 -12.50
C LEU A 474 -22.09 -33.54 -13.42
N LYS A 475 -22.88 -32.90 -14.29
CA LYS A 475 -23.75 -33.59 -15.24
C LYS A 475 -22.96 -34.42 -16.26
N ALA A 476 -21.77 -33.94 -16.65
CA ALA A 476 -20.86 -34.67 -17.52
C ALA A 476 -20.20 -35.88 -16.83
N GLY A 477 -20.29 -36.00 -15.49
CA GLY A 477 -19.71 -37.13 -14.74
C GLY A 477 -18.18 -37.12 -14.70
N ILE A 478 -17.56 -35.94 -14.88
CA ILE A 478 -16.10 -35.80 -15.02
C ILE A 478 -15.40 -35.27 -13.77
N LEU A 479 -16.13 -35.01 -12.68
CA LEU A 479 -15.55 -34.56 -11.41
C LEU A 479 -15.41 -35.71 -10.41
N LYS A 480 -14.20 -35.95 -9.95
CA LYS A 480 -13.89 -36.79 -8.80
C LYS A 480 -13.61 -35.91 -7.58
N GLN A 481 -14.36 -36.14 -6.50
CA GLN A 481 -14.08 -35.54 -5.19
C GLN A 481 -13.15 -36.48 -4.42
N GLN A 482 -12.01 -35.95 -3.96
CA GLN A 482 -11.09 -36.68 -3.10
C GLN A 482 -11.17 -36.09 -1.70
N GLU A 483 -11.85 -36.81 -0.81
CA GLU A 483 -11.83 -36.53 0.62
C GLU A 483 -10.50 -37.02 1.21
N LYS A 484 -9.96 -36.25 2.17
CA LYS A 484 -8.86 -36.73 3.00
C LYS A 484 -9.41 -37.82 3.92
N ARG A 485 -8.84 -39.02 3.86
CA ARG A 485 -8.94 -40.00 4.95
C ARG A 485 -8.01 -39.61 6.08
#